data_AF-A0A7J7K7S9-F1
#
_entry.id   AF-A0A7J7K7S9-F1
#
_cell.length_a   1.000
_cell.length_b   1.000
_cell.length_c   1.000
_cell.angle_alpha   90.00
_cell.angle_beta   90.00
_cell.angle_gamma   90.00
#
_symmetry.space_group_name_H-M   'P 1'
#
loop_
_entity.id
_entity.type
_entity.pdbx_description
1 polymer ?
#
loop_
_entity_poly.entity_id
_entity_poly.type
_entity_poly.pdbx_seq_one_letter_code
_entity_poly.pdbx_strand_id
1 'polypeptide(L)'
;MAEPSLKPLEPTGTIIDEFEDAFHSVCKYLDQIDDKKPQMEDIKRDADVLVSRFIDAGRTCEQYFLQKHIQIANAKPEQVLKEECNELRLEITRKDTAIERHYEKLRSWQETLSLLLLPETPI
;
A
#
# COMPACT_ATOMS: atom_id res chain seq x y z
N MET A 1 -16.25 20.68 33.66
CA MET A 1 -15.86 19.33 33.22
C MET A 1 -14.52 19.49 32.52
N ALA A 2 -13.47 18.86 33.05
CA ALA A 2 -12.12 19.01 32.50
C ALA A 2 -11.98 18.12 31.26
N GLU A 3 -11.60 18.70 30.13
CA GLU A 3 -11.17 17.94 28.95
C GLU A 3 -9.94 17.09 29.32
N PRO A 4 -9.89 15.80 28.94
CA PRO A 4 -8.68 15.03 29.12
C PRO A 4 -7.63 15.57 28.14
N SER A 5 -6.64 16.29 28.68
CA SER A 5 -5.44 16.69 27.96
C SER A 5 -4.68 15.45 27.53
N LEU A 6 -5.01 14.91 26.35
CA LEU A 6 -4.21 13.93 25.63
C LEU A 6 -2.90 14.61 25.25
N LYS A 7 -1.87 14.45 26.09
CA LYS A 7 -0.52 14.81 25.72
C LYS A 7 -0.19 14.11 24.39
N PRO A 8 0.33 14.82 23.39
CA PRO A 8 0.90 14.17 22.22
C PRO A 8 1.95 13.19 22.72
N LEU A 9 1.77 11.90 22.44
CA LEU A 9 2.91 11.01 22.33
C LEU A 9 3.73 11.60 21.19
N GLU A 10 4.86 12.19 21.55
CA GLU A 10 5.96 12.56 20.67
C GLU A 10 6.72 11.27 20.33
N PRO A 11 6.74 10.80 19.07
CA PRO A 11 7.82 9.97 18.61
C PRO A 11 8.64 10.83 17.66
N THR A 12 9.66 11.43 18.23
CA THR A 12 10.80 11.91 17.45
C THR A 12 11.48 10.69 16.82
N GLY A 13 11.06 10.31 15.61
CA GLY A 13 11.81 9.39 14.73
C GLY A 13 12.01 7.96 15.22
N THR A 14 11.09 7.36 15.99
CA THR A 14 11.37 6.07 16.68
C THR A 14 10.59 4.87 16.14
N ILE A 15 9.34 5.04 15.67
CA ILE A 15 8.44 3.91 15.36
C ILE A 15 8.68 3.33 13.96
N ILE A 16 8.94 4.18 12.96
CA ILE A 16 9.30 3.74 11.62
C ILE A 16 10.65 3.02 11.67
N ASP A 17 11.63 3.61 12.38
CA ASP A 17 12.96 3.04 12.56
C ASP A 17 12.91 1.66 13.25
N GLU A 18 12.06 1.49 14.26
CA GLU A 18 11.84 0.18 14.92
C GLU A 18 11.20 -0.86 13.99
N PHE A 19 10.23 -0.45 13.17
CA PHE A 19 9.62 -1.30 12.15
C PHE A 19 10.63 -1.69 11.07
N GLU A 20 11.41 -0.72 10.59
CA GLU A 20 12.44 -0.90 9.58
C GLU A 20 13.55 -1.83 10.09
N ASP A 21 14.02 -1.66 11.33
CA ASP A 21 15.02 -2.54 11.93
C ASP A 21 14.50 -3.98 12.09
N ALA A 22 13.23 -4.15 12.48
CA ALA A 22 12.62 -5.47 12.58
C ALA A 22 12.50 -6.14 11.20
N PHE A 23 12.15 -5.39 10.15
CA PHE A 23 12.11 -5.87 8.78
C PHE A 23 13.52 -6.29 8.28
N HIS A 24 14.51 -5.41 8.45
CA HIS A 24 15.90 -5.70 8.06
C HIS A 24 16.46 -6.92 8.79
N SER A 25 16.09 -7.12 10.06
CA SER A 25 16.47 -8.31 10.82
C SER A 25 15.96 -9.60 10.18
N VAL A 26 14.74 -9.60 9.61
CA VAL A 26 14.17 -10.74 8.88
C VAL A 26 14.92 -10.96 7.56
N CYS A 27 15.13 -9.92 6.74
CA CYS A 27 15.84 -10.03 5.46
C CYS A 27 17.27 -10.56 5.64
N LYS A 28 18.01 -9.98 6.59
CA LYS A 28 19.38 -10.41 6.89
C LYS A 28 19.43 -11.87 7.36
N TYR A 29 18.41 -12.33 8.08
CA TYR A 29 18.33 -13.72 8.49
C TYR A 29 18.14 -14.62 7.26
N LEU A 30 17.22 -14.29 6.36
CA LEU A 30 16.97 -15.03 5.12
C LEU A 30 18.23 -15.14 4.25
N ASP A 31 18.98 -14.05 4.09
CA ASP A 31 20.23 -14.03 3.30
C ASP A 31 21.32 -14.96 3.86
N GLN A 32 21.24 -15.32 5.15
CA GLN A 32 22.25 -16.13 5.86
C GLN A 32 21.81 -17.58 6.09
N ILE A 33 20.60 -17.98 5.68
CA ILE A 33 20.09 -19.33 5.92
C ILE A 33 20.90 -20.37 5.13
N ASP A 34 21.33 -20.04 3.91
CA ASP A 34 22.07 -20.95 3.03
C ASP A 34 23.53 -21.19 3.48
N ASP A 35 24.15 -20.23 4.17
CA ASP A 35 25.53 -20.33 4.66
C ASP A 35 25.67 -21.17 5.93
N LYS A 36 24.57 -21.31 6.67
CA LYS A 36 24.51 -22.13 7.88
C LYS A 36 24.16 -23.57 7.44
N LYS A 37 24.74 -24.60 8.06
CA LYS A 37 24.21 -25.98 8.03
C LYS A 37 23.36 -26.18 9.28
N PRO A 38 22.15 -25.61 9.36
CA PRO A 38 21.47 -25.47 10.63
C PRO A 38 20.60 -26.71 10.86
N GLN A 39 20.31 -27.02 12.12
CA GLN A 39 19.24 -27.96 12.41
C GLN A 39 17.91 -27.26 12.12
N MET A 40 16.99 -27.94 11.44
CA MET A 40 15.70 -27.37 11.01
C MET A 40 14.89 -26.78 12.16
N GLU A 41 15.06 -27.30 13.39
CA GLU A 41 14.42 -26.79 14.60
C GLU A 41 14.95 -25.40 15.01
N ASP A 42 16.26 -25.17 14.89
CA ASP A 42 16.87 -23.86 15.18
C ASP A 42 16.41 -22.82 14.16
N ILE A 43 16.32 -23.21 12.88
CA ILE A 43 15.84 -22.32 11.81
C ILE A 43 14.43 -21.84 12.13
N LYS A 44 13.56 -22.79 12.49
CA LYS A 44 12.16 -22.51 12.79
C LYS A 44 12.02 -21.60 14.01
N ARG A 45 12.72 -21.89 15.10
CA ARG A 45 12.65 -21.08 16.32
C ARG A 45 13.11 -19.65 16.08
N ASP A 46 14.25 -19.47 15.42
CA ASP A 46 14.81 -18.14 15.18
C ASP A 46 13.94 -17.35 14.19
N ALA A 47 13.36 -18.02 13.18
CA ALA A 47 12.37 -17.41 12.29
C ALA A 47 11.10 -16.97 13.04
N ASP A 48 10.56 -17.82 13.93
CA ASP A 48 9.36 -17.50 14.72
C ASP A 48 9.58 -16.24 15.59
N VAL A 49 10.76 -16.12 16.21
CA VAL A 49 11.12 -14.94 17.03
C VAL A 49 11.20 -13.67 16.18
N LEU A 50 11.90 -13.73 15.03
CA LEU A 50 12.07 -12.58 14.15
C LEU A 50 10.73 -12.13 13.53
N VAL A 51 9.92 -13.08 13.08
CA VAL A 51 8.59 -12.80 12.52
C VAL A 51 7.66 -12.23 13.59
N SER A 52 7.66 -12.76 14.82
CA SER A 52 6.86 -12.20 15.90
C SER A 52 7.24 -10.75 16.19
N ARG A 53 8.54 -10.46 16.30
CA ARG A 53 9.04 -9.10 16.52
C ARG A 53 8.64 -8.15 15.38
N PHE A 54 8.73 -8.60 14.13
CA PHE A 54 8.31 -7.80 12.97
C PHE A 54 6.81 -7.51 12.97
N ILE A 55 5.99 -8.51 13.29
CA ILE A 55 4.54 -8.34 13.42
C ILE A 55 4.19 -7.33 14.53
N ASP A 56 4.86 -7.42 15.68
CA ASP A 56 4.59 -6.52 16.81
C ASP A 56 5.03 -5.08 16.52
N ALA A 57 6.17 -4.90 15.85
CA ALA A 57 6.60 -3.59 15.36
C ALA A 57 5.61 -3.03 14.32
N GLY A 58 5.11 -3.88 13.41
CA GLY A 58 4.09 -3.51 12.43
C GLY A 58 2.79 -3.05 13.07
N ARG A 59 2.30 -3.78 14.08
CA ARG A 59 1.10 -3.40 14.85
C ARG A 59 1.28 -2.09 15.60
N THR A 60 2.44 -1.89 16.22
CA THR A 60 2.74 -0.65 16.94
C THR A 60 2.76 0.54 15.98
N CYS A 61 3.37 0.36 14.80
CA CYS A 61 3.38 1.35 13.72
C CYS A 61 1.97 1.68 13.23
N GLU A 62 1.16 0.67 12.92
CA GLU A 62 -0.23 0.83 12.50
C GLU A 62 -1.06 1.59 13.53
N GLN A 63 -1.01 1.17 14.80
CA GLN A 63 -1.74 1.81 15.88
C GLN A 63 -1.38 3.29 16.04
N TYR A 64 -0.08 3.60 15.95
CA TYR A 64 0.40 4.96 16.03
C TYR A 64 -0.17 5.84 14.91
N PHE A 65 -0.07 5.41 13.65
CA PHE A 65 -0.57 6.19 12.53
C PHE A 65 -2.09 6.29 12.52
N LEU A 66 -2.80 5.23 12.92
CA LEU A 66 -4.25 5.28 13.09
C LEU A 66 -4.65 6.31 14.15
N GLN A 67 -3.95 6.34 15.29
CA GLN A 67 -4.21 7.32 16.34
C GLN A 67 -3.97 8.75 15.84
N LYS A 68 -2.86 9.00 15.13
CA LYS A 68 -2.57 10.31 14.54
C LYS A 68 -3.61 10.70 13.50
N HIS A 69 -4.04 9.77 12.66
CA HIS A 69 -5.10 10.01 11.68
C HIS A 69 -6.41 10.43 12.36
N ILE A 70 -6.86 9.70 13.39
CA ILE A 70 -8.07 10.06 14.15
C ILE A 70 -7.92 11.43 14.81
N GLN A 71 -6.75 11.76 15.37
CA GLN A 71 -6.49 13.08 15.94
C GLN A 71 -6.64 14.20 14.90
N ILE A 72 -6.09 14.00 13.70
CA ILE A 72 -6.21 14.96 12.59
C ILE A 72 -7.66 15.09 12.12
N ALA A 73 -8.35 13.95 11.93
CA ALA A 73 -9.75 13.93 11.50
C ALA A 73 -10.67 14.67 12.48
N ASN A 74 -10.43 14.52 13.79
CA ASN A 74 -11.18 15.26 14.80
C ASN A 74 -10.82 16.75 14.84
N ALA A 75 -9.55 17.10 14.61
CA ALA A 75 -9.08 18.48 14.68
C ALA A 75 -9.43 19.30 13.43
N LYS A 76 -9.52 18.67 12.25
CA LYS A 76 -9.70 19.34 10.95
C LYS A 76 -10.59 18.53 9.99
N PRO A 77 -11.86 18.26 10.35
CA PRO A 77 -12.74 17.40 9.56
C PRO A 77 -12.98 17.93 8.13
N GLU A 78 -13.00 19.25 7.92
CA GLU A 78 -13.20 19.83 6.58
C GLU A 78 -12.01 19.58 5.66
N GLN A 79 -10.80 19.50 6.22
CA GLN A 79 -9.60 19.18 5.43
C GLN A 79 -9.61 17.73 4.98
N VAL A 80 -9.98 16.81 5.87
CA VAL A 80 -10.14 15.38 5.54
C VAL A 80 -11.18 15.20 4.43
N LEU A 81 -12.37 15.80 4.56
CA LEU A 81 -13.40 15.73 3.53
C LEU A 81 -12.94 16.31 2.19
N LYS A 82 -12.15 17.38 2.21
CA LYS A 82 -11.59 17.98 1.00
C LYS A 82 -10.59 17.05 0.32
N GLU A 83 -9.73 16.37 1.08
CA GLU A 83 -8.78 15.39 0.57
C GLU A 83 -9.51 14.20 -0.05
N GLU A 84 -10.48 13.61 0.65
CA GLU A 84 -11.35 12.54 0.12
C GLU A 84 -12.05 12.96 -1.18
N CYS A 85 -12.59 14.18 -1.23
CA CYS A 85 -13.21 14.72 -2.44
C CYS A 85 -12.21 14.83 -3.61
N ASN A 86 -10.95 15.16 -3.33
CA ASN A 86 -9.92 15.26 -4.36
C ASN A 86 -9.51 13.87 -4.86
N GLU A 87 -9.39 12.88 -3.97
CA GLU A 87 -9.12 11.50 -4.36
C GLU A 87 -10.22 10.92 -5.25
N LEU A 88 -11.49 11.17 -4.90
CA LEU A 88 -12.63 10.76 -5.73
C LEU A 88 -12.60 11.42 -7.11
N ARG A 89 -12.25 12.70 -7.20
CA ARG A 89 -12.09 13.40 -8.48
C ARG A 89 -10.98 12.79 -9.33
N LEU A 90 -9.84 12.48 -8.73
CA LEU A 90 -8.72 11.83 -9.42
C LEU A 90 -9.12 10.44 -9.93
N GLU A 91 -9.85 9.67 -9.12
CA GLU A 91 -10.34 8.34 -9.49
C GLU A 91 -11.33 8.41 -10.65
N ILE A 92 -12.24 9.39 -10.67
CA ILE A 92 -13.13 9.64 -11.81
C ILE A 92 -12.32 9.89 -13.07
N THR A 93 -11.34 10.80 -13.04
CA THR A 93 -10.49 11.09 -14.20
C THR A 93 -9.72 9.86 -14.69
N ARG A 94 -9.21 9.03 -13.76
CA ARG A 94 -8.54 7.77 -14.10
C ARG A 94 -9.49 6.81 -14.81
N LYS A 95 -10.73 6.69 -14.34
CA LYS A 95 -11.76 5.83 -14.95
C LYS A 95 -12.17 6.35 -16.33
N ASP A 96 -12.38 7.65 -16.49
CA ASP A 96 -12.71 8.26 -17.79
C ASP A 96 -11.62 7.97 -18.82
N THR A 97 -10.34 8.11 -18.43
CA THR A 97 -9.19 7.79 -19.28
C THR A 97 -9.18 6.30 -19.68
N ALA A 98 -9.51 5.40 -18.76
CA ALA A 98 -9.56 3.97 -19.05
C ALA A 98 -10.71 3.63 -20.03
N ILE A 99 -11.85 4.27 -19.87
CA ILE A 99 -13.00 4.12 -20.76
C ILE A 99 -12.65 4.62 -22.17
N GLU A 100 -12.00 5.78 -22.29
CA GLU A 100 -11.57 6.33 -23.58
C GLU A 100 -10.65 5.34 -24.33
N ARG A 101 -9.66 4.76 -23.65
CA ARG A 101 -8.78 3.72 -24.22
C ARG A 101 -9.56 2.49 -24.70
N HIS A 102 -10.62 2.10 -23.98
CA HIS A 102 -11.46 0.98 -24.42
C HIS A 102 -12.27 1.32 -25.67
N TYR A 103 -12.78 2.54 -25.79
CA TYR A 103 -13.46 3.01 -27.00
C TYR A 103 -12.51 3.10 -28.21
N GLU A 104 -11.28 3.57 -28.01
CA GLU A 104 -10.25 3.57 -29.07
C GLU A 104 -9.96 2.14 -29.56
N LYS A 105 -9.80 1.20 -28.63
CA LYS A 105 -9.57 -0.22 -28.96
C LYS A 105 -10.75 -0.80 -29.72
N LEU A 106 -11.98 -0.50 -29.29
CA LEU A 106 -13.19 -0.94 -29.98
C LEU A 106 -13.25 -0.38 -31.40
N ARG A 107 -12.93 0.90 -31.59
CA ARG A 107 -12.88 1.53 -32.92
C ARG A 107 -11.85 0.84 -33.82
N SER A 108 -10.64 0.59 -33.32
CA SER A 108 -9.60 -0.14 -34.06
C SER A 108 -10.05 -1.55 -34.47
N TRP A 109 -10.77 -2.26 -33.60
CA TRP A 109 -11.35 -3.56 -33.94
C TRP A 109 -12.44 -3.46 -35.01
N GLN A 110 -13.32 -2.46 -34.91
CA GLN A 110 -14.36 -2.21 -35.91
C GLN A 110 -13.76 -1.86 -37.28
N GLU A 111 -12.72 -1.03 -37.31
CA GLU A 111 -11.96 -0.70 -38.53
C GLU A 111 -11.33 -1.96 -39.14
N THR A 112 -10.67 -2.78 -38.32
CA THR A 112 -10.06 -4.04 -38.77
C THR A 112 -11.10 -4.99 -39.38
N LEU A 113 -12.25 -5.16 -38.72
CA LEU A 113 -13.36 -5.96 -39.23
C LEU A 113 -13.91 -5.39 -40.54
N SER A 114 -14.04 -4.07 -40.66
CA SER A 114 -14.51 -3.44 -41.89
C SER A 114 -13.58 -3.70 -43.07
N LEU A 115 -12.26 -3.67 -42.85
CA LEU A 115 -11.26 -3.99 -43.88
C LEU A 115 -11.32 -5.45 -44.32
N LEU A 116 -11.56 -6.38 -43.38
CA LEU A 116 -11.73 -7.81 -43.67
C LEU A 116 -13.04 -8.13 -44.39
N LEU A 117 -14.07 -7.30 -44.22
CA LEU A 117 -15.41 -7.50 -44.79
C LEU A 117 -15.62 -6.73 -46.09
N LEU A 118 -14.65 -5.93 -46.55
CA LEU A 118 -14.68 -5.37 -47.89
C LEU A 118 -14.49 -6.52 -48.90
N PRO A 119 -15.41 -6.69 -49.88
CA PRO A 119 -15.16 -7.63 -50.96
C PRO A 119 -13.90 -7.20 -51.68
N GLU A 120 -12.96 -8.13 -51.95
CA GLU A 120 -11.76 -7.84 -52.72
C GLU A 120 -12.17 -7.07 -53.98
N THR A 121 -11.79 -5.79 -54.06
CA THR A 121 -12.04 -4.98 -55.25
C THR A 121 -11.26 -5.61 -56.39
N PRO A 122 -11.92 -6.11 -57.45
CA PRO A 122 -11.21 -6.67 -58.59
C PRO A 122 -10.43 -5.54 -59.28
N ILE A 123 -9.13 -5.75 -59.47
CA ILE A 123 -8.24 -4.93 -60.30
C ILE A 123 -8.64 -5.03 -61.77
#